data_AF-A0AB38TZU9-F1
#
_entry.id   AF-A0AB38TZU9-F1
#
_cell.length_a   1.000
_cell.length_b   1.000
_cell.length_c   1.000
_cell.angle_alpha   90.00
_cell.angle_beta   90.00
_cell.angle_gamma   90.00
#
_symmetry.space_group_name_H-M   'P 1'
#
loop_
_entity.id
_entity.type
_entity.pdbx_description
1 polymer ?
#
loop_
_entity_poly.entity_id
_entity_poly.type
_entity_poly.pdbx_seq_one_letter_code
_entity_poly.pdbx_strand_id
1 'polypeptide(L)'
;MLQRISIKLLSAVALLAMLAACAGPVQHPDYTAFKRSQPKSILVLPPVNNTNEVKASFGVLSRVTLPLAESGYYVVPVGPMEETFKYNGLTTPNDIAEVSPAKLREIFGADSALYMTVTRYGTTYQVIDSVTVVSVSAKLVDLRTGDVLWTGSQSATDKELGGMHGGMQGGGMVGLFVNLAQAAVKQIAKTVTDESVDVAGLTNAKLLSAGPPNGLLYGPRSPKYGTD
;
A
#
# COMPACT_ATOMS: atom_id res chain seq x y z
N MET A 1 -31.76 -29.22 44.53
CA MET A 1 -30.34 -28.83 44.53
C MET A 1 -29.84 -28.22 43.20
N LEU A 2 -30.72 -27.67 42.33
CA LEU A 2 -30.30 -27.20 40.98
C LEU A 2 -30.49 -25.70 40.68
N GLN A 3 -30.99 -24.87 41.62
CA GLN A 3 -31.42 -23.50 41.31
C GLN A 3 -30.41 -22.38 41.63
N ARG A 4 -29.20 -22.70 42.09
CA ARG A 4 -28.14 -21.70 42.40
C ARG A 4 -26.89 -21.84 41.51
N ILE A 5 -27.04 -22.41 40.31
CA ILE A 5 -26.01 -22.25 39.28
C ILE A 5 -25.98 -20.77 38.94
N SER A 6 -24.92 -20.14 39.44
CA SER A 6 -24.88 -18.73 39.80
C SER A 6 -24.95 -17.84 38.56
N ILE A 7 -25.76 -16.77 38.65
CA ILE A 7 -25.79 -15.65 37.70
C ILE A 7 -24.37 -15.14 37.40
N LYS A 8 -23.46 -15.23 38.39
CA LYS A 8 -22.02 -14.92 38.26
C LYS A 8 -21.27 -15.81 37.25
N LEU A 9 -21.64 -17.08 37.14
CA LEU A 9 -21.07 -18.03 36.18
C LEU A 9 -21.58 -17.73 34.76
N LEU A 10 -22.87 -17.39 34.64
CA LEU A 10 -23.50 -17.02 33.37
C LEU A 10 -22.94 -15.70 32.83
N SER A 11 -22.70 -14.70 33.70
CA SER A 11 -22.06 -13.44 33.33
C SER A 11 -20.59 -13.62 32.95
N ALA A 12 -19.86 -14.54 33.60
CA ALA A 12 -18.47 -14.84 33.24
C ALA A 12 -18.38 -15.51 31.87
N VAL A 13 -19.25 -16.48 31.58
CA VAL A 13 -19.32 -17.14 30.26
C VAL A 13 -19.73 -16.15 29.16
N ALA A 14 -20.67 -15.24 29.43
CA ALA A 14 -21.05 -14.20 28.48
C ALA A 14 -19.89 -13.22 28.20
N LEU A 15 -19.12 -12.84 29.23
CA LEU A 15 -17.94 -11.99 29.06
C LEU A 15 -16.85 -12.70 28.23
N LEU A 16 -16.56 -13.98 28.51
CA LEU A 16 -15.62 -14.76 27.69
C LEU A 16 -16.09 -14.95 26.23
N ALA A 17 -17.40 -15.13 26.02
CA ALA A 17 -17.97 -15.24 24.67
C ALA A 17 -17.86 -13.93 23.88
N MET A 18 -17.98 -12.77 24.54
CA MET A 18 -17.78 -11.47 23.90
C MET A 18 -16.31 -11.18 23.56
N LEU A 19 -15.34 -11.70 24.33
CA LEU A 19 -13.92 -11.57 23.98
C LEU A 19 -13.53 -12.43 22.76
N ALA A 20 -14.19 -13.57 22.53
CA ALA A 20 -13.91 -14.44 21.38
C ALA A 20 -14.54 -13.93 20.05
N ALA A 21 -15.56 -13.06 20.12
CA ALA A 21 -16.29 -12.58 18.95
C ALA A 21 -15.55 -11.52 18.11
N CYS A 22 -14.44 -10.95 18.63
CA CYS A 22 -13.65 -9.93 17.92
C CYS A 22 -12.55 -10.51 17.00
N ALA A 23 -12.32 -11.82 17.00
CA ALA A 23 -11.34 -12.46 16.14
C ALA A 23 -12.03 -13.07 14.90
N GLY A 24 -12.39 -12.21 13.94
CA GLY A 24 -12.83 -12.67 12.62
C GLY A 24 -11.69 -13.43 11.91
N PRO A 25 -11.99 -14.39 11.03
CA PRO A 25 -10.96 -15.12 10.29
C PRO A 25 -10.14 -14.15 9.46
N VAL A 26 -8.83 -14.10 9.71
CA VAL A 26 -7.89 -13.37 8.88
C VAL A 26 -7.80 -14.11 7.55
N GLN A 27 -8.44 -13.56 6.50
CA GLN A 27 -8.28 -14.09 5.15
C GLN A 27 -6.86 -13.81 4.69
N HIS A 28 -6.03 -14.84 4.66
CA HIS A 28 -4.70 -14.75 4.07
C HIS A 28 -4.85 -14.61 2.54
N PRO A 29 -4.20 -13.61 1.92
CA PRO A 29 -4.19 -13.50 0.47
C PRO A 29 -3.60 -14.77 -0.16
N ASP A 30 -4.19 -15.21 -1.28
CA ASP A 30 -3.63 -16.32 -2.05
C ASP A 30 -2.42 -15.84 -2.85
N TYR A 31 -1.23 -16.28 -2.41
CA TYR A 31 0.03 -15.97 -3.07
C TYR A 31 0.51 -17.05 -4.06
N THR A 32 -0.32 -18.02 -4.44
CA THR A 32 0.09 -19.13 -5.32
C THR A 32 0.63 -18.63 -6.65
N ALA A 33 -0.08 -17.69 -7.30
CA ALA A 33 0.38 -17.08 -8.55
C ALA A 33 1.69 -16.29 -8.36
N PHE A 34 1.80 -15.54 -7.26
CA PHE A 34 3.00 -14.79 -6.91
C PHE A 34 4.21 -15.71 -6.74
N LYS A 35 4.09 -16.76 -5.92
CA LYS A 35 5.16 -17.72 -5.63
C LYS A 35 5.58 -18.49 -6.89
N ARG A 36 4.64 -18.76 -7.81
CA ARG A 36 4.94 -19.36 -9.12
C ARG A 36 5.69 -18.41 -10.05
N SER A 37 5.28 -17.13 -10.06
CA SER A 37 5.87 -16.10 -10.92
C SER A 37 7.28 -15.71 -10.50
N GLN A 38 7.53 -15.58 -9.18
CA GLN A 38 8.80 -15.10 -8.61
C GLN A 38 9.34 -13.82 -9.28
N PRO A 39 8.55 -12.74 -9.35
CA PRO A 39 8.97 -11.51 -10.03
C PRO A 39 10.20 -10.90 -9.33
N LYS A 40 11.20 -10.49 -10.11
CA LYS A 40 12.44 -9.89 -9.60
C LYS A 40 12.54 -8.40 -9.89
N SER A 41 11.83 -7.95 -10.92
CA SER A 41 11.74 -6.57 -11.38
C SER A 41 10.29 -6.13 -11.53
N ILE A 42 10.01 -4.90 -11.08
CA ILE A 42 8.68 -4.29 -11.13
C ILE A 42 8.77 -3.00 -11.95
N LEU A 43 7.99 -2.94 -13.02
CA LEU A 43 7.67 -1.71 -13.73
C LEU A 43 6.50 -1.03 -13.04
N VAL A 44 6.68 0.19 -12.51
CA VAL A 44 5.56 0.95 -11.95
C VAL A 44 5.01 1.86 -13.03
N LEU A 45 3.75 1.66 -13.42
CA LEU A 45 3.08 2.52 -14.40
C LEU A 45 2.60 3.81 -13.72
N PRO A 46 2.48 4.92 -14.47
CA PRO A 46 1.85 6.13 -13.94
C PRO A 46 0.47 5.82 -13.36
N PRO A 47 0.18 6.20 -12.10
CA PRO A 47 -1.10 5.90 -11.47
C PRO A 47 -2.26 6.56 -12.21
N VAL A 48 -3.35 5.83 -12.43
CA VAL A 48 -4.62 6.38 -12.91
C VAL A 48 -5.18 7.30 -11.84
N ASN A 49 -5.58 8.51 -12.22
CA ASN A 49 -6.08 9.53 -11.30
C ASN A 49 -7.62 9.64 -11.39
N ASN A 50 -8.32 9.15 -10.36
CA ASN A 50 -9.78 9.29 -10.23
C ASN A 50 -10.16 10.38 -9.23
N THR A 51 -9.32 11.41 -9.09
CA THR A 51 -9.55 12.56 -8.21
C THR A 51 -9.64 13.84 -9.03
N ASN A 52 -10.04 14.94 -8.38
CA ASN A 52 -10.00 16.28 -8.98
C ASN A 52 -8.63 16.96 -8.83
N GLU A 53 -7.66 16.31 -8.20
CA GLU A 53 -6.34 16.87 -7.94
C GLU A 53 -5.36 16.51 -9.06
N VAL A 54 -4.91 17.50 -9.83
CA VAL A 54 -4.01 17.30 -10.98
C VAL A 54 -2.68 16.65 -10.57
N LYS A 55 -2.20 16.95 -9.35
CA LYS A 55 -0.92 16.44 -8.84
C LYS A 55 -0.98 14.99 -8.34
N ALA A 56 -2.16 14.39 -8.20
CA ALA A 56 -2.32 13.12 -7.48
C ALA A 56 -1.48 11.97 -8.04
N SER A 57 -1.45 11.83 -9.37
CA SER A 57 -0.68 10.77 -10.05
C SER A 57 0.82 10.90 -9.76
N PHE A 58 1.40 12.08 -9.98
CA PHE A 58 2.82 12.34 -9.74
C PHE A 58 3.20 12.33 -8.25
N GLY A 59 2.31 12.83 -7.39
CA GLY A 59 2.51 12.80 -5.95
C GLY A 59 2.66 11.38 -5.43
N VAL A 60 1.76 10.48 -5.85
CA VAL A 60 1.84 9.05 -5.53
C VAL A 60 3.06 8.40 -6.19
N LEU A 61 3.27 8.59 -7.49
CA LEU A 61 4.37 7.99 -8.25
C LEU A 61 5.75 8.35 -7.70
N SER A 62 5.95 9.59 -7.22
CA SER A 62 7.23 10.03 -6.67
C SER A 62 7.68 9.28 -5.41
N ARG A 63 6.76 8.58 -4.74
CA ARG A 63 6.99 7.89 -3.46
C ARG A 63 6.96 6.36 -3.55
N VAL A 64 6.75 5.77 -4.74
CA VAL A 64 6.58 4.30 -4.88
C VAL A 64 7.89 3.51 -4.82
N THR A 65 8.99 4.11 -5.27
CA THR A 65 10.25 3.40 -5.46
C THR A 65 10.83 2.89 -4.15
N LEU A 66 10.77 3.71 -3.10
CA LEU A 66 11.36 3.41 -1.80
C LEU A 66 10.79 2.12 -1.17
N PRO A 67 9.47 2.00 -0.91
CA PRO A 67 8.93 0.79 -0.26
C PRO A 67 9.12 -0.48 -1.08
N LEU A 68 9.09 -0.39 -2.42
CA LEU A 68 9.33 -1.55 -3.29
C LEU A 68 10.80 -1.99 -3.28
N ALA A 69 11.74 -1.03 -3.29
CA ALA A 69 13.16 -1.30 -3.22
C ALA A 69 13.56 -1.89 -1.86
N GLU A 70 13.06 -1.33 -0.76
CA GLU A 70 13.26 -1.85 0.60
C GLU A 70 12.66 -3.26 0.76
N SER A 71 11.61 -3.56 0.02
CA SER A 71 11.01 -4.90 -0.05
C SER A 71 11.85 -5.90 -0.85
N GLY A 72 12.93 -5.49 -1.51
CA GLY A 72 13.86 -6.39 -2.21
C GLY A 72 13.63 -6.53 -3.72
N TYR A 73 12.84 -5.65 -4.33
CA TYR A 73 12.58 -5.65 -5.79
C TYR A 73 13.51 -4.68 -6.52
N TYR A 74 13.83 -5.01 -7.78
CA TYR A 74 14.36 -4.01 -8.70
C TYR A 74 13.20 -3.20 -9.25
N VAL A 75 13.21 -1.89 -9.05
CA VAL A 75 12.17 -1.00 -9.56
C VAL A 75 12.71 -0.29 -10.79
N VAL A 76 11.99 -0.38 -11.91
CA VAL A 76 12.35 0.36 -13.12
C VAL A 76 12.31 1.86 -12.80
N PRO A 77 13.38 2.63 -13.07
CA PRO A 77 13.42 4.05 -12.74
C PRO A 77 12.30 4.84 -13.42
N VAL A 78 11.62 5.69 -12.65
CA VAL A 78 10.42 6.44 -13.09
C VAL A 78 10.74 7.39 -14.25
N GLY A 79 11.85 8.14 -14.19
CA GLY A 79 12.19 9.12 -15.23
C GLY A 79 12.34 8.51 -16.63
N PRO A 80 13.23 7.51 -16.82
CA PRO A 80 13.35 6.78 -18.09
C PRO A 80 12.06 6.09 -18.52
N MET A 81 11.28 5.54 -17.57
CA MET A 81 9.98 4.93 -17.86
C MET A 81 9.01 5.94 -18.49
N GLU A 82 8.82 7.10 -17.85
CA GLU A 82 7.93 8.14 -18.35
C GLU A 82 8.37 8.66 -19.72
N GLU A 83 9.68 8.90 -19.86
CA GLU A 83 10.25 9.41 -21.11
C GLU A 83 10.05 8.41 -22.26
N THR A 84 10.18 7.10 -21.97
CA THR A 84 9.91 6.05 -22.95
C THR A 84 8.46 6.06 -23.40
N PHE A 85 7.49 6.22 -22.49
CA PHE A 85 6.08 6.32 -22.89
C PHE A 85 5.83 7.58 -23.74
N LYS A 86 6.40 8.73 -23.35
CA LYS A 86 6.30 9.99 -24.10
C LYS A 86 6.86 9.85 -25.52
N TYR A 87 8.03 9.23 -25.69
CA TYR A 87 8.60 8.96 -27.02
C TYR A 87 7.71 8.09 -27.90
N ASN A 88 6.85 7.25 -27.31
CA ASN A 88 5.90 6.41 -28.02
C ASN A 88 4.50 7.04 -28.12
N GLY A 89 4.35 8.33 -27.82
CA GLY A 89 3.08 9.07 -27.92
C GLY A 89 2.07 8.74 -26.82
N LEU A 90 2.48 8.03 -25.76
CA LEU A 90 1.63 7.69 -24.64
C LEU A 90 1.89 8.67 -23.48
N THR A 91 0.95 9.58 -23.24
CA THR A 91 1.09 10.63 -22.23
C THR A 91 0.05 10.56 -21.12
N THR A 92 -1.01 9.76 -21.27
CA THR A 92 -2.05 9.62 -20.24
C THR A 92 -1.90 8.30 -19.49
N PRO A 93 -2.10 8.28 -18.15
CA PRO A 93 -2.07 7.03 -17.37
C PRO A 93 -3.07 5.97 -17.85
N ASN A 94 -4.23 6.40 -18.38
CA ASN A 94 -5.26 5.49 -18.87
C ASN A 94 -4.79 4.75 -20.11
N ASP A 95 -4.27 5.46 -21.11
CA ASP A 95 -3.76 4.85 -22.34
C ASP A 95 -2.56 3.93 -22.03
N ILE A 96 -1.69 4.34 -21.11
CA ILE A 96 -0.54 3.54 -20.67
C ILE A 96 -1.00 2.24 -19.99
N ALA A 97 -2.07 2.28 -19.19
CA ALA A 97 -2.62 1.11 -18.51
C ALA A 97 -3.27 0.10 -19.46
N GLU A 98 -3.62 0.51 -20.68
CA GLU A 98 -4.18 -0.37 -21.71
C GLU A 98 -3.11 -1.06 -22.56
N VAL A 99 -1.84 -0.66 -22.45
CA VAL A 99 -0.73 -1.30 -23.16
C VAL A 99 -0.63 -2.77 -22.74
N SER A 100 -0.52 -3.66 -23.74
CA SER A 100 -0.48 -5.10 -23.47
C SER A 100 0.73 -5.47 -22.58
N PRO A 101 0.56 -6.41 -21.63
CA PRO A 101 1.66 -6.86 -20.77
C PRO A 101 2.89 -7.33 -21.56
N ALA A 102 2.67 -8.02 -22.68
CA ALA A 102 3.73 -8.48 -23.56
C ALA A 102 4.55 -7.32 -24.14
N LYS A 103 3.91 -6.21 -24.54
CA LYS A 103 4.60 -5.03 -25.07
C LYS A 103 5.37 -4.28 -23.98
N LEU A 104 4.78 -4.14 -22.79
CA LEU A 104 5.48 -3.59 -21.63
C LEU A 104 6.75 -4.39 -21.31
N ARG A 105 6.68 -5.72 -21.36
CA ARG A 105 7.84 -6.59 -21.17
C ARG A 105 8.90 -6.42 -22.25
N GLU A 106 8.49 -6.35 -23.50
CA GLU A 106 9.38 -6.16 -24.65
C GLU A 106 10.20 -4.88 -24.52
N ILE A 107 9.57 -3.79 -24.09
CA ILE A 107 10.20 -2.47 -23.99
C ILE A 107 11.06 -2.35 -22.71
N PHE A 108 10.50 -2.72 -21.55
CA PHE A 108 11.12 -2.45 -20.26
C PHE A 108 11.90 -3.62 -19.66
N GLY A 109 11.74 -4.84 -20.20
CA GLY A 109 12.39 -6.05 -19.67
C GLY A 109 11.98 -6.42 -18.25
N ALA A 110 10.89 -5.87 -17.73
CA ALA A 110 10.40 -6.16 -16.38
C ALA A 110 9.65 -7.50 -16.32
N ASP A 111 9.71 -8.15 -15.16
CA ASP A 111 8.97 -9.41 -14.91
C ASP A 111 7.49 -9.13 -14.64
N SER A 112 7.19 -8.05 -13.93
CA SER A 112 5.83 -7.65 -13.56
C SER A 112 5.63 -6.13 -13.70
N ALA A 113 4.37 -5.72 -13.82
CA ALA A 113 3.98 -4.32 -13.75
C ALA A 113 3.00 -4.05 -12.59
N LEU A 114 3.23 -2.94 -11.90
CA LEU A 114 2.37 -2.42 -10.85
C LEU A 114 1.43 -1.37 -11.46
N TYR A 115 0.14 -1.67 -11.43
CA TYR A 115 -0.94 -0.77 -11.82
C TYR A 115 -1.51 -0.16 -10.55
N MET A 116 -1.66 1.16 -10.53
CA MET A 116 -2.15 1.90 -9.38
C MET A 116 -3.30 2.82 -9.78
N THR A 117 -4.25 3.01 -8.87
CA THR A 117 -5.36 3.95 -9.04
C THR A 117 -5.49 4.79 -7.78
N VAL A 118 -5.43 6.11 -7.95
CA VAL A 118 -5.61 7.08 -6.88
C VAL A 118 -7.08 7.46 -6.82
N THR A 119 -7.73 7.21 -5.69
CA THR A 119 -9.17 7.47 -5.49
C THR A 119 -9.43 8.64 -4.55
N ARG A 120 -8.45 9.00 -3.72
CA ARG A 120 -8.44 10.23 -2.92
C ARG A 120 -7.04 10.81 -2.89
N TYR A 121 -6.94 12.13 -2.99
CA TYR A 121 -5.71 12.89 -2.87
C TYR A 121 -6.08 14.33 -2.51
N GLY A 122 -5.30 14.99 -1.65
CA GLY A 122 -5.52 16.38 -1.27
C GLY A 122 -6.21 16.58 0.08
N THR A 123 -6.43 17.85 0.43
CA THR A 123 -7.02 18.29 1.69
C THR A 123 -8.51 18.54 1.53
N THR A 124 -9.32 17.85 2.34
CA THR A 124 -10.75 18.15 2.46
C THR A 124 -10.97 19.10 3.64
N TYR A 125 -11.54 20.27 3.37
CA TYR A 125 -11.93 21.24 4.40
C TYR A 125 -13.32 20.93 4.93
N GLN A 126 -13.41 20.66 6.23
CA GLN A 126 -14.64 20.56 7.00
C GLN A 126 -14.86 21.89 7.74
N VAL A 127 -16.07 22.13 8.26
CA VAL A 127 -16.45 23.42 8.88
C VAL A 127 -15.52 23.82 10.04
N ILE A 128 -14.93 22.84 10.73
CA ILE A 128 -14.10 23.05 11.92
C ILE A 128 -12.70 22.42 11.84
N ASP A 129 -12.40 21.65 10.78
CA ASP A 129 -11.17 20.87 10.67
C ASP A 129 -10.80 20.67 9.20
N SER A 130 -9.54 20.39 8.91
CA SER A 130 -9.07 20.02 7.57
C SER A 130 -8.33 18.70 7.66
N VAL A 131 -8.57 17.79 6.71
CA VAL A 131 -7.89 16.49 6.66
C VAL A 131 -7.30 16.27 5.29
N THR A 132 -5.99 16.11 5.22
CA THR A 132 -5.29 15.64 4.03
C THR A 132 -5.36 14.11 3.97
N VAL A 133 -5.90 13.57 2.87
CA VAL A 133 -6.12 12.12 2.71
C VAL A 133 -5.59 11.65 1.36
N VAL A 134 -4.92 10.50 1.37
CA VAL A 134 -4.55 9.79 0.15
C VAL A 134 -5.06 8.36 0.23
N SER A 135 -5.72 7.90 -0.84
CA SER A 135 -6.22 6.54 -0.97
C SER A 135 -5.80 5.97 -2.32
N VAL A 136 -5.17 4.80 -2.29
CA VAL A 136 -4.59 4.15 -3.46
C VAL A 136 -4.95 2.68 -3.45
N SER A 137 -5.41 2.18 -4.59
CA SER A 137 -5.49 0.75 -4.88
C SER A 137 -4.42 0.35 -5.89
N ALA A 138 -3.98 -0.89 -5.81
CA ALA A 138 -2.96 -1.41 -6.71
C ALA A 138 -3.18 -2.90 -7.05
N LYS A 139 -2.69 -3.29 -8.22
CA LYS A 139 -2.55 -4.69 -8.63
C LYS A 139 -1.18 -4.92 -9.27
N LEU A 140 -0.54 -6.03 -8.91
CA LEU A 140 0.70 -6.49 -9.53
C LEU A 140 0.35 -7.54 -10.57
N VAL A 141 0.84 -7.38 -11.79
CA VAL A 141 0.53 -8.27 -12.93
C VAL A 141 1.82 -8.84 -13.50
N ASP A 142 1.88 -10.15 -13.73
CA ASP A 142 2.98 -10.80 -14.44
C ASP A 142 2.98 -10.39 -15.91
N LEU A 143 4.09 -9.85 -16.41
CA LEU A 143 4.17 -9.39 -17.81
C LEU A 143 4.42 -10.53 -18.82
N ARG A 144 4.71 -11.75 -18.36
CA ARG A 144 4.85 -12.95 -19.19
C ARG A 144 3.51 -13.61 -19.45
N THR A 145 2.65 -13.69 -18.42
CA THR A 145 1.37 -14.42 -18.51
C THR A 145 0.15 -13.52 -18.52
N GLY A 146 0.25 -12.29 -18.00
CA GLY A 146 -0.90 -11.41 -17.76
C GLY A 146 -1.66 -11.73 -16.47
N ASP A 147 -1.20 -12.71 -15.67
CA ASP A 147 -1.85 -13.09 -14.42
C ASP A 147 -1.72 -11.98 -13.37
N VAL A 148 -2.78 -11.75 -12.59
CA VAL A 148 -2.70 -10.92 -11.39
C VAL A 148 -2.01 -11.72 -10.28
N LEU A 149 -0.91 -11.17 -9.77
CA LEU A 149 -0.09 -11.78 -8.73
C LEU A 149 -0.49 -11.34 -7.32
N TRP A 150 -0.96 -10.09 -7.20
CA TRP A 150 -1.30 -9.47 -5.93
C TRP A 150 -2.23 -8.27 -6.16
N THR A 151 -3.07 -7.98 -5.17
CA THR A 151 -3.90 -6.78 -5.12
C THR A 151 -3.89 -6.20 -3.71
N GLY A 152 -3.92 -4.87 -3.61
CA GLY A 152 -4.01 -4.20 -2.32
C GLY A 152 -4.71 -2.85 -2.44
N SER A 153 -5.20 -2.34 -1.31
CA SER A 153 -5.71 -0.98 -1.20
C SER A 153 -5.40 -0.44 0.18
N GLN A 154 -4.95 0.81 0.25
CA GLN A 154 -4.64 1.49 1.50
C GLN A 154 -5.04 2.95 1.44
N SER A 155 -5.25 3.51 2.63
CA SER A 155 -5.45 4.94 2.83
C SER A 155 -4.59 5.40 4.00
N ALA A 156 -4.12 6.64 3.92
CA ALA A 156 -3.53 7.34 5.06
C ALA A 156 -4.02 8.78 5.13
N THR A 157 -3.82 9.39 6.29
CA THR A 157 -4.12 10.81 6.55
C THR A 157 -2.93 11.54 7.17
N ASP A 158 -2.93 12.86 7.09
CA ASP A 158 -2.02 13.75 7.83
C ASP A 158 -2.01 13.50 9.34
N LYS A 159 -3.14 13.14 9.93
CA LYS A 159 -3.26 12.74 11.35
C LYS A 159 -2.37 11.56 11.70
N GLU A 160 -2.14 10.65 10.76
CA GLU A 160 -1.21 9.53 10.93
C GLU A 160 0.25 9.97 10.76
N LEU A 161 0.55 11.02 9.98
CA LEU A 161 1.90 11.59 9.94
C LEU A 161 2.23 12.31 11.26
N GLY A 162 1.27 13.02 11.85
CA GLY A 162 1.45 13.86 13.05
C GLY A 162 1.34 13.14 14.39
N GLY A 163 1.11 11.82 14.42
CA GLY A 163 0.72 11.05 15.60
C GLY A 163 1.78 10.89 16.72
N MET A 164 2.13 11.97 17.41
CA MET A 164 2.43 11.95 18.84
C MET A 164 1.91 13.25 19.48
N HIS A 165 0.61 13.49 19.43
CA HIS A 165 -0.09 14.44 20.30
C HIS A 165 -1.49 13.88 20.60
N GLY A 166 -1.60 13.10 21.69
CA GLY A 166 -2.88 12.71 22.29
C GLY A 166 -3.10 11.21 22.48
N GLY A 167 -2.76 10.71 23.67
CA GLY A 167 -3.39 9.51 24.23
C GLY A 167 -2.71 8.17 23.93
N MET A 168 -2.03 7.64 24.94
CA MET A 168 -1.67 6.22 25.06
C MET A 168 -2.94 5.37 25.12
N GLN A 169 -3.38 4.77 24.00
CA GLN A 169 -4.31 3.63 24.03
C GLN A 169 -3.89 2.57 23.02
N GLY A 170 -3.87 1.33 23.51
CA GLY A 170 -3.16 0.20 22.94
C GLY A 170 -3.57 -0.19 21.52
N GLY A 171 -2.56 -0.45 20.71
CA GLY A 171 -2.67 -1.23 19.47
C GLY A 171 -1.45 -2.14 19.40
N GLY A 172 -1.68 -3.44 19.21
CA GLY A 172 -0.64 -4.46 19.12
C GLY A 172 0.35 -4.24 17.97
N MET A 173 1.13 -5.27 17.63
CA MET A 173 2.28 -5.19 16.70
C MET A 173 2.05 -4.49 15.35
N VAL A 174 0.81 -4.34 14.88
CA VAL A 174 0.46 -3.54 13.69
C VAL A 174 0.77 -2.05 13.87
N GLY A 175 0.65 -1.52 15.09
CA GLY A 175 1.00 -0.14 15.42
C GLY A 175 2.51 0.13 15.32
N LEU A 176 3.36 -0.87 15.56
CA LEU A 176 4.81 -0.69 15.52
C LEU A 176 5.32 -0.48 14.08
N PHE A 177 4.79 -1.22 13.10
CA PHE A 177 5.20 -1.08 11.70
C PHE A 177 4.69 0.21 11.07
N VAL A 178 3.46 0.60 11.40
CA VAL A 178 2.91 1.90 11.00
C VAL A 178 3.73 3.04 11.63
N ASN A 179 4.11 2.93 12.91
CA ASN A 179 4.96 3.92 13.58
C ASN A 179 6.40 3.96 13.03
N LEU A 180 6.97 2.83 12.58
CA LEU A 180 8.29 2.77 11.94
C LEU A 180 8.29 3.39 10.54
N ALA A 181 7.27 3.08 9.71
CA ALA A 181 7.09 3.71 8.42
C ALA A 181 6.88 5.23 8.56
N GLN A 182 6.11 5.66 9.56
CA GLN A 182 5.95 7.07 9.91
C GLN A 182 7.27 7.72 10.36
N ALA A 183 8.10 7.02 11.15
CA ALA A 183 9.37 7.55 11.66
C ALA A 183 10.41 7.78 10.54
N ALA A 184 10.45 6.92 9.53
CA ALA A 184 11.33 7.09 8.36
C ALA A 184 10.92 8.31 7.50
N VAL A 185 9.62 8.58 7.37
CA VAL A 185 9.11 9.73 6.61
C VAL A 185 9.33 11.06 7.35
N LYS A 186 9.27 11.06 8.69
CA LYS A 186 9.42 12.27 9.53
C LYS A 186 10.77 12.98 9.43
N GLN A 187 11.86 12.30 9.03
CA GLN A 187 13.19 12.91 9.02
C GLN A 187 13.42 13.93 7.88
N ILE A 188 12.49 14.09 6.93
CA ILE A 188 12.67 14.95 5.75
C ILE A 188 11.67 16.13 5.69
N ALA A 189 10.64 16.14 6.55
CA ALA A 189 9.50 17.05 6.44
C ALA A 189 9.71 18.47 7.01
N LYS A 190 10.88 19.08 6.82
CA LYS A 190 11.10 20.49 7.16
C LYS A 190 11.47 21.35 5.96
N THR A 191 10.78 21.19 4.82
CA THR A 191 10.83 22.17 3.71
C THR A 191 9.63 21.98 2.78
N VAL A 192 8.67 22.93 2.80
CA VAL A 192 7.76 23.32 1.70
C VAL A 192 7.32 22.21 0.72
N THR A 193 6.92 21.04 1.22
CA THR A 193 6.27 20.00 0.41
C THR A 193 4.76 20.06 0.61
N ASP A 194 4.01 19.82 -0.47
CA ASP A 194 2.56 19.60 -0.44
C ASP A 194 2.30 18.41 0.51
N GLU A 195 1.58 18.62 1.61
CA GLU A 195 1.33 17.60 2.66
C GLU A 195 0.79 16.29 2.06
N SER A 196 0.03 16.38 0.96
CA SER A 196 -0.50 15.24 0.21
C SER A 196 0.61 14.32 -0.33
N VAL A 197 1.79 14.84 -0.64
CA VAL A 197 2.96 14.04 -1.09
C VAL A 197 3.56 13.25 0.08
N ASP A 198 3.53 13.79 1.29
CA ASP A 198 3.99 13.09 2.48
C ASP A 198 2.98 12.01 2.89
N VAL A 199 1.68 12.32 2.84
CA VAL A 199 0.61 11.35 3.08
C VAL A 199 0.61 10.24 2.01
N ALA A 200 0.93 10.58 0.76
CA ALA A 200 1.14 9.60 -0.31
C ALA A 200 2.33 8.67 -0.02
N GLY A 201 3.42 9.21 0.56
CA GLY A 201 4.55 8.40 1.02
C GLY A 201 4.14 7.37 2.06
N LEU A 202 3.38 7.78 3.08
CA LEU A 202 2.85 6.87 4.09
C LEU A 202 1.87 5.85 3.48
N THR A 203 0.99 6.28 2.58
CA THR A 203 0.03 5.40 1.90
C THR A 203 0.76 4.32 1.08
N ASN A 204 1.77 4.71 0.32
CA ASN A 204 2.60 3.79 -0.45
C ASN A 204 3.38 2.83 0.45
N ALA A 205 3.93 3.31 1.56
CA ALA A 205 4.61 2.44 2.53
C ALA A 205 3.65 1.38 3.11
N LYS A 206 2.45 1.78 3.52
CA LYS A 206 1.42 0.84 4.00
C LYS A 206 0.98 -0.16 2.92
N LEU A 207 0.92 0.28 1.66
CA LEU A 207 0.42 -0.52 0.54
C LEU A 207 1.45 -1.49 -0.01
N LEU A 208 2.70 -1.04 -0.18
CA LEU A 208 3.72 -1.68 -1.01
C LEU A 208 4.86 -2.32 -0.20
N SER A 209 4.91 -2.13 1.12
CA SER A 209 5.90 -2.83 1.93
C SER A 209 5.61 -4.34 1.96
N ALA A 210 6.67 -5.13 1.84
CA ALA A 210 6.57 -6.57 1.94
C ALA A 210 6.38 -7.06 3.37
N GLY A 211 5.68 -8.18 3.51
CA GLY A 211 5.51 -8.91 4.75
C GLY A 211 4.06 -8.98 5.26
N PRO A 212 3.83 -9.77 6.32
CA PRO A 212 2.52 -10.00 6.89
C PRO A 212 1.93 -8.73 7.55
N PRO A 213 0.58 -8.63 7.65
CA PRO A 213 -0.39 -9.65 7.27
C PRO A 213 -0.76 -9.66 5.78
N ASN A 214 -0.75 -8.52 5.08
CA ASN A 214 -1.37 -8.35 3.75
C ASN A 214 -0.54 -7.52 2.75
N GLY A 215 0.80 -7.62 2.80
CA GLY A 215 1.71 -6.89 1.91
C GLY A 215 2.13 -7.67 0.66
N LEU A 216 3.09 -7.13 -0.09
CA LEU A 216 3.81 -7.93 -1.08
C LEU A 216 4.58 -9.07 -0.39
N LEU A 217 4.91 -10.12 -1.13
CA LEU A 217 5.97 -11.04 -0.68
C LEU A 217 7.31 -10.31 -0.67
N TYR A 218 8.26 -10.76 0.14
CA TYR A 218 9.63 -10.29 0.10
C TYR A 218 10.24 -10.59 -1.27
N GLY A 219 10.85 -9.58 -1.86
CA GLY A 219 11.54 -9.69 -3.14
C GLY A 219 12.88 -10.42 -3.01
N PRO A 220 13.45 -10.91 -4.12
CA PRO A 220 14.66 -11.74 -4.13
C PRO A 220 15.91 -11.10 -3.49
N ARG A 221 15.95 -9.77 -3.34
CA ARG A 221 17.07 -9.04 -2.74
C ARG A 221 16.83 -8.68 -1.28
N SER A 222 15.68 -9.02 -0.72
CA SER A 222 15.39 -8.81 0.70
C SER A 222 16.19 -9.80 1.55
N PRO A 223 16.77 -9.39 2.68
CA PRO A 223 17.34 -10.31 3.68
C PRO A 223 16.30 -11.29 4.23
N LYS A 224 15.00 -11.00 4.08
CA LYS A 224 13.87 -11.82 4.54
C LYS A 224 13.22 -12.64 3.42
N TYR A 225 13.88 -12.77 2.26
CA TYR A 225 13.35 -13.51 1.13
C TYR A 225 13.00 -14.96 1.51
N GLY A 226 11.76 -15.38 1.22
CA GLY A 226 11.27 -16.73 1.49
C GLY A 226 10.88 -17.03 2.94
N THR A 227 10.78 -16.01 3.78
CA THR A 227 10.34 -16.14 5.19
C THR A 227 8.82 -15.96 5.38
N ASP A 228 8.08 -15.84 4.28
CA ASP A 228 6.68 -15.42 4.15
C ASP A 228 5.70 -16.50 3.66
#